data_AF-A0A519PFM7-F1
#
_entry.id   AF-A0A519PFM7-F1
#
_cell.length_a   1.000
_cell.length_b   1.000
_cell.length_c   1.000
_cell.angle_alpha   90.00
_cell.angle_beta   90.00
_cell.angle_gamma   90.00
#
_symmetry.space_group_name_H-M   'P 1'
#
loop_
_entity.id
_entity.type
_entity.pdbx_description
1 polymer ?
#
loop_
_entity_poly.entity_id
_entity_poly.type
_entity_poly.pdbx_seq_one_letter_code
_entity_poly.pdbx_strand_id
1 'polypeptide(L)'
;DAATTAEFNRQTDFEYERIRDFIILHYKATRRDDTEFWRHCRDMEVPETLQRKMDLWMANGRIFREDEELFAEESWIQVFLGQGIVPRGYDPMVGLRPDAEVDAFLGNITGVIRKCVDRMPDHAAYVAQVCPATPPT
;
A
#
# COMPACT_ATOMS: atom_id res chain seq x y z
N ASP A 1 1.12 -34.17 -12.30
CA ASP A 1 1.76 -35.24 -11.49
C ASP A 1 2.06 -34.69 -10.10
N ALA A 2 2.68 -35.46 -9.20
CA ALA A 2 2.93 -35.03 -7.82
C ALA A 2 3.81 -33.76 -7.74
N ALA A 3 4.74 -33.56 -8.68
CA ALA A 3 5.58 -32.36 -8.69
C ALA A 3 4.75 -31.12 -9.05
N THR A 4 3.83 -31.22 -10.03
CA THR A 4 2.93 -30.10 -10.38
C THR A 4 2.01 -29.72 -9.21
N THR A 5 1.44 -30.70 -8.49
CA THR A 5 0.58 -30.42 -7.34
C THR A 5 1.35 -29.74 -6.21
N ALA A 6 2.58 -30.18 -5.93
CA ALA A 6 3.41 -29.57 -4.89
C ALA A 6 3.73 -28.10 -5.22
N GLU A 7 4.05 -27.81 -6.50
CA GLU A 7 4.34 -26.44 -6.91
C GLU A 7 3.10 -25.54 -6.87
N PHE A 8 1.95 -26.03 -7.29
CA PHE A 8 0.68 -25.29 -7.18
C PHE A 8 0.37 -24.95 -5.71
N ASN A 9 0.51 -25.92 -4.80
CA ASN A 9 0.28 -25.69 -3.38
C ASN A 9 1.26 -24.65 -2.82
N ARG A 10 2.55 -24.74 -3.17
CA ARG A 10 3.57 -23.77 -2.74
C ARG A 10 3.23 -22.34 -3.17
N GLN A 11 2.83 -22.14 -4.42
CA GLN A 11 2.46 -20.81 -4.93
C GLN A 11 1.20 -20.29 -4.24
N THR A 12 0.18 -21.15 -4.10
CA THR A 12 -1.07 -20.80 -3.42
C THR A 12 -0.81 -20.39 -1.97
N ASP A 13 -0.06 -21.19 -1.22
CA ASP A 13 0.27 -20.89 0.18
C ASP A 13 1.00 -19.55 0.28
N PHE A 14 1.98 -19.31 -0.60
CA PHE A 14 2.70 -18.04 -0.64
C PHE A 14 1.75 -16.85 -0.88
N GLU A 15 0.93 -16.89 -1.93
CA GLU A 15 0.00 -15.80 -2.27
C GLU A 15 -0.97 -15.51 -1.12
N TYR A 16 -1.58 -16.55 -0.55
CA TYR A 16 -2.53 -16.43 0.55
C TYR A 16 -1.89 -15.77 1.78
N GLU A 17 -0.68 -16.17 2.14
CA GLU A 17 -0.01 -15.58 3.29
C GLU A 17 0.39 -14.13 3.06
N ARG A 18 0.86 -13.76 1.85
CA ARG A 18 1.19 -12.36 1.54
C ARG A 18 -0.05 -11.46 1.54
N ILE A 19 -1.18 -11.96 1.04
CA ILE A 19 -2.47 -11.26 1.11
C ILE A 19 -2.93 -11.13 2.56
N ARG A 20 -2.85 -12.21 3.35
CA ARG A 20 -3.17 -12.19 4.78
C ARG A 20 -2.38 -11.12 5.52
N ASP A 21 -1.06 -11.05 5.30
CA ASP A 21 -0.18 -10.08 5.96
C ASP A 21 -0.61 -8.63 5.64
N PHE A 22 -0.95 -8.35 4.37
CA PHE A 22 -1.45 -7.03 3.97
C PHE A 22 -2.79 -6.68 4.62
N ILE A 23 -3.69 -7.65 4.78
CA ILE A 23 -4.97 -7.42 5.48
C ILE A 23 -4.73 -7.19 6.97
N ILE A 24 -3.88 -7.99 7.62
CA ILE A 24 -3.53 -7.83 9.03
C ILE A 24 -2.97 -6.42 9.28
N LEU A 25 -2.15 -5.89 8.37
CA LEU A 25 -1.59 -4.55 8.49
C LEU A 25 -2.67 -3.49 8.74
N HIS A 26 -3.83 -3.59 8.09
CA HIS A 26 -4.92 -2.61 8.24
C HIS A 26 -5.46 -2.52 9.68
N TYR A 27 -5.32 -3.60 10.45
CA TYR A 27 -5.69 -3.66 11.86
C TYR A 27 -4.51 -3.34 12.78
N LYS A 28 -3.34 -3.91 12.49
CA LYS A 28 -2.14 -3.79 13.32
C LYS A 28 -1.56 -2.37 13.33
N ALA A 29 -1.48 -1.72 12.16
CA ALA A 29 -0.87 -0.40 11.99
C ALA A 29 -1.84 0.73 12.33
N THR A 30 -2.48 0.68 13.50
CA THR A 30 -3.49 1.66 13.91
C THR A 30 -2.99 2.58 15.02
N ARG A 31 -3.49 3.81 15.02
CA ARG A 31 -3.33 4.78 16.12
C ARG A 31 -4.53 4.79 17.07
N ARG A 32 -5.56 3.99 16.78
CA ARG A 32 -6.78 3.92 17.59
C ARG A 32 -6.53 3.18 18.89
N ASP A 33 -7.12 3.69 19.96
CA ASP A 33 -7.07 3.12 21.30
C ASP A 33 -8.42 3.21 22.04
N ASP A 34 -9.47 3.63 21.32
CA ASP A 34 -10.78 4.00 21.85
C ASP A 34 -11.61 2.79 22.34
N THR A 35 -11.33 1.59 21.83
CA THR A 35 -12.00 0.35 22.25
C THR A 35 -10.98 -0.74 22.54
N GLU A 36 -11.43 -1.75 23.30
CA GLU A 36 -10.62 -2.94 23.57
C GLU A 36 -10.20 -3.65 22.29
N PHE A 37 -11.09 -3.71 21.30
CA PHE A 37 -10.81 -4.25 19.97
C PHE A 37 -9.58 -3.58 19.33
N TRP A 38 -9.55 -2.25 19.24
CA TRP A 38 -8.43 -1.55 18.60
C TRP A 38 -7.13 -1.64 19.39
N ARG A 39 -7.20 -1.64 20.73
CA ARG A 39 -6.02 -1.88 21.56
C ARG A 39 -5.46 -3.29 21.32
N HIS A 40 -6.32 -4.31 21.27
CA HIS A 40 -5.91 -5.67 20.95
C HIS A 40 -5.26 -5.76 19.55
N CYS A 41 -5.92 -5.24 18.51
CA CYS A 41 -5.38 -5.26 17.14
C CYS A 41 -4.01 -4.59 17.03
N ARG A 42 -3.81 -3.46 17.73
CA ARG A 42 -2.52 -2.77 17.75
C ARG A 42 -1.44 -3.57 18.47
N ASP A 43 -1.79 -4.27 19.54
CA ASP A 43 -0.84 -4.88 20.46
C ASP A 43 -0.62 -6.39 20.18
N MET A 44 -1.41 -7.02 19.30
CA MET A 44 -1.31 -8.46 18.96
C MET A 44 0.00 -8.83 18.25
N GLU A 45 0.50 -10.05 18.48
CA GLU A 45 1.58 -10.62 17.66
C GLU A 45 1.13 -10.78 16.20
N VAL A 46 2.07 -10.65 15.27
CA VAL A 46 1.82 -10.80 13.83
C VAL A 46 2.83 -11.76 13.20
N PRO A 47 2.55 -12.33 12.01
CA PRO A 47 3.51 -13.15 11.30
C PRO A 47 4.85 -12.44 11.11
N GLU A 48 5.95 -13.20 11.18
CA GLU A 48 7.31 -12.66 11.06
C GLU A 48 7.54 -11.90 9.75
N THR A 49 6.92 -12.38 8.66
CA THR A 49 6.94 -11.73 7.35
C THR A 49 6.37 -10.31 7.39
N LEU A 50 5.23 -10.12 8.07
CA LEU A 50 4.66 -8.79 8.27
C LEU A 50 5.52 -7.94 9.21
N GLN A 51 5.95 -8.50 10.34
CA GLN A 51 6.77 -7.79 11.33
C GLN A 51 8.04 -7.24 10.68
N ARG A 52 8.73 -8.05 9.86
CA ARG A 52 9.92 -7.62 9.12
C ARG A 52 9.64 -6.47 8.16
N LYS A 53 8.51 -6.49 7.42
CA LYS A 53 8.11 -5.39 6.54
C LYS A 53 7.85 -4.11 7.34
N MET A 54 7.16 -4.22 8.47
CA MET A 54 6.91 -3.09 9.38
C MET A 54 8.21 -2.52 9.96
N ASP A 55 9.17 -3.36 10.34
CA ASP A 55 10.45 -2.93 10.89
C ASP A 55 11.30 -2.18 9.86
N LEU A 56 11.37 -2.69 8.63
CA LEU A 56 12.08 -2.04 7.51
C LEU A 56 11.44 -0.69 7.14
N TRP A 57 10.11 -0.64 7.12
CA TRP A 57 9.37 0.60 6.96
C TRP A 57 9.74 1.58 8.09
N MET A 58 9.55 1.20 9.35
CA MET A 58 9.78 2.08 10.48
C MET A 58 11.23 2.54 10.62
N ALA A 59 12.20 1.76 10.13
CA ALA A 59 13.60 2.15 10.10
C ALA A 59 13.84 3.32 9.13
N ASN A 60 13.57 3.13 7.83
CA ASN A 60 13.99 4.08 6.79
C ASN A 60 13.01 4.19 5.61
N GLY A 61 11.73 3.85 5.80
CA GLY A 61 10.70 3.93 4.77
C GLY A 61 10.89 2.93 3.63
N ARG A 62 11.57 1.81 3.88
CA ARG A 62 11.87 0.80 2.85
C ARG A 62 10.78 -0.26 2.80
N ILE A 63 10.26 -0.50 1.60
CA ILE A 63 9.42 -1.64 1.26
C ILE A 63 10.16 -2.41 0.18
N PHE A 64 10.19 -3.73 0.31
CA PHE A 64 10.62 -4.62 -0.75
C PHE A 64 9.43 -5.52 -1.08
N ARG A 65 9.19 -5.69 -2.38
CA ARG A 65 8.30 -6.72 -2.87
C ARG A 65 9.04 -8.06 -2.92
N GLU A 66 8.42 -9.10 -2.41
CA GLU A 66 8.95 -10.47 -2.49
C GLU A 66 8.24 -11.23 -3.61
N ASP A 67 9.02 -11.81 -4.53
CA ASP A 67 8.53 -12.64 -5.64
C ASP A 67 7.30 -12.04 -6.37
N GLU A 68 6.22 -12.81 -6.43
CA GLU A 68 4.98 -12.52 -7.15
C GLU A 68 3.88 -11.97 -6.22
N GLU A 69 4.26 -11.28 -5.13
CA GLU A 69 3.33 -10.57 -4.25
C GLU A 69 2.27 -9.76 -5.03
N LEU A 70 0.99 -9.97 -4.68
CA LEU A 70 -0.14 -9.28 -5.30
C LEU A 70 -0.08 -7.76 -5.12
N PHE A 71 0.29 -7.30 -3.92
CA PHE A 71 0.33 -5.89 -3.57
C PHE A 71 1.71 -5.29 -3.87
N ALA A 72 1.74 -4.32 -4.77
CA ALA A 72 2.94 -3.58 -5.12
C ALA A 72 3.45 -2.71 -3.97
N GLU A 73 4.69 -2.24 -4.06
CA GLU A 73 5.36 -1.45 -3.02
C GLU A 73 4.57 -0.18 -2.67
N GLU A 74 3.97 0.46 -3.68
CA GLU A 74 3.17 1.67 -3.52
C GLU A 74 1.94 1.44 -2.64
N SER A 75 1.35 0.24 -2.70
CA SER A 75 0.18 -0.11 -1.88
C SER A 75 0.54 -0.14 -0.40
N TRP A 76 1.70 -0.73 -0.06
CA TRP A 76 2.22 -0.74 1.31
C TRP A 76 2.53 0.68 1.79
N ILE A 77 3.22 1.49 0.98
CA ILE A 77 3.55 2.88 1.31
C ILE A 77 2.28 3.69 1.60
N GLN A 78 1.26 3.55 0.75
CA GLN A 78 -0.03 4.24 0.90
C GLN A 78 -0.77 3.80 2.16
N VAL A 79 -0.79 2.51 2.50
CA VAL A 79 -1.44 2.02 3.73
C VAL A 79 -0.70 2.51 4.97
N PHE A 80 0.63 2.41 5.02
CA PHE A 80 1.40 2.89 6.16
C PHE A 80 1.20 4.39 6.39
N LEU A 81 1.43 5.22 5.37
CA LEU A 81 1.27 6.66 5.49
C LEU A 81 -0.19 7.06 5.75
N GLY A 82 -1.14 6.42 5.05
CA GLY A 82 -2.57 6.66 5.21
C GLY A 82 -3.10 6.32 6.60
N GLN A 83 -2.49 5.33 7.27
CA GLN A 83 -2.80 4.99 8.67
C GLN A 83 -1.96 5.78 9.69
N GLY A 84 -1.17 6.76 9.23
CA GLY A 84 -0.39 7.64 10.09
C GLY A 84 0.87 6.99 10.68
N ILE A 85 1.36 5.93 10.05
CA ILE A 85 2.60 5.25 10.41
C ILE A 85 3.74 5.82 9.57
N VAL A 86 4.43 6.81 10.12
CA VAL A 86 5.53 7.52 9.47
C VAL A 86 6.87 6.88 9.85
N PRO A 87 7.77 6.61 8.89
CA PRO A 87 9.07 6.01 9.18
C PRO A 87 9.94 6.98 10.00
N ARG A 88 10.85 6.45 10.83
CA ARG A 88 11.73 7.29 11.67
C ARG A 88 12.81 8.00 10.86
N GLY A 89 13.15 7.47 9.69
CA GLY A 89 14.12 8.02 8.77
C GLY A 89 13.71 7.75 7.32
N TYR A 90 14.54 8.22 6.41
CA TYR A 90 14.43 8.01 4.97
C TYR A 90 15.82 7.74 4.39
N ASP A 91 15.89 7.40 3.11
CA ASP A 91 17.17 7.07 2.48
C ASP A 91 18.15 8.28 2.54
N PRO A 92 19.39 8.10 3.07
CA PRO A 92 20.37 9.18 3.17
C PRO A 92 20.70 9.87 1.85
N MET A 93 20.51 9.19 0.70
CA MET A 93 20.73 9.79 -0.62
C MET A 93 19.84 11.01 -0.89
N VAL A 94 18.70 11.14 -0.18
CA VAL A 94 17.85 12.34 -0.26
C VAL A 94 18.62 13.60 0.13
N GLY A 95 19.54 13.50 1.11
CA GLY A 95 20.35 14.64 1.57
C GLY A 95 21.38 15.14 0.55
N LEU A 96 21.54 14.46 -0.59
CA LEU A 96 22.41 14.91 -1.69
C LEU A 96 21.72 15.91 -2.62
N ARG A 97 20.41 16.13 -2.46
CA ARG A 97 19.61 17.06 -3.27
C ARG A 97 19.28 18.31 -2.45
N PRO A 98 19.47 19.53 -3.00
CA PRO A 98 18.96 20.74 -2.36
C PRO A 98 17.44 20.72 -2.24
N ASP A 99 16.89 21.18 -1.11
CA ASP A 99 15.44 21.20 -0.84
C ASP A 99 14.65 21.90 -1.96
N ALA A 100 15.18 23.00 -2.50
CA ALA A 100 14.54 23.74 -3.60
C ALA A 100 14.37 22.89 -4.88
N GLU A 101 15.29 21.97 -5.16
CA GLU A 101 15.16 21.05 -6.30
C GLU A 101 14.08 19.99 -6.03
N VAL A 102 13.99 19.51 -4.78
CA VAL A 102 12.96 18.55 -4.36
C VAL A 102 11.58 19.18 -4.44
N ASP A 103 11.42 20.41 -3.93
CA ASP A 103 10.17 21.17 -4.00
C ASP A 103 9.73 21.42 -5.45
N ALA A 104 10.67 21.83 -6.31
CA ALA A 104 10.39 22.03 -7.73
C ALA A 104 9.94 20.73 -8.41
N PHE A 105 10.60 19.60 -8.10
CA PHE A 105 10.24 18.29 -8.63
C PHE A 105 8.82 17.86 -8.19
N LEU A 106 8.51 17.94 -6.90
CA LEU A 106 7.18 17.61 -6.37
C LEU A 106 6.08 18.55 -6.89
N GLY A 107 6.41 19.84 -7.05
CA GLY A 107 5.52 20.83 -7.67
C GLY A 107 5.18 20.48 -9.11
N ASN A 108 6.16 20.02 -9.90
CA ASN A 108 5.94 19.57 -11.27
C ASN A 108 5.03 18.34 -11.33
N ILE A 109 5.25 17.34 -10.47
CA ILE A 109 4.38 16.14 -10.37
C ILE A 109 2.94 16.57 -10.08
N THR A 110 2.74 17.41 -9.07
CA THR A 110 1.42 17.92 -8.69
C THR A 110 0.74 18.66 -9.84
N GLY A 111 1.50 19.46 -10.59
CA GLY A 111 1.00 20.18 -11.76
C GLY A 111 0.56 19.26 -12.90
N VAL A 112 1.30 18.18 -13.16
CA VAL A 112 0.92 17.18 -14.18
C VAL A 112 -0.35 16.45 -13.77
N ILE A 113 -0.43 15.96 -12.52
CA ILE A 113 -1.61 15.28 -11.99
C ILE A 113 -2.85 16.17 -12.13
N ARG A 114 -2.75 17.44 -11.73
CA ARG A 114 -3.86 18.39 -11.83
C ARG A 114 -4.35 18.55 -13.28
N LYS A 115 -3.43 18.77 -14.23
CA LYS A 115 -3.79 18.89 -15.66
C LYS A 115 -4.51 17.66 -16.20
N CYS A 116 -4.11 16.46 -15.76
CA CYS A 116 -4.78 15.22 -16.13
C CYS A 116 -6.20 15.16 -15.55
N VAL A 117 -6.34 15.40 -14.24
CA VAL A 117 -7.63 15.37 -13.55
C VAL A 117 -8.61 16.40 -14.10
N ASP A 118 -8.15 17.64 -14.38
CA ASP A 118 -8.98 18.72 -14.94
C ASP A 118 -9.59 18.36 -16.30
N ARG A 119 -9.01 17.39 -17.02
CA ARG A 119 -9.49 16.93 -18.32
C ARG A 119 -10.42 15.72 -18.23
N MET A 120 -10.46 15.03 -17.10
CA MET A 120 -11.31 13.87 -16.90
C MET A 120 -12.76 14.30 -16.68
N PRO A 121 -13.75 13.65 -17.32
CA PRO A 121 -15.14 13.83 -16.93
C PRO A 121 -15.37 13.20 -15.54
N ASP A 122 -16.41 13.67 -14.86
CA ASP A 122 -16.91 12.98 -13.67
C ASP A 122 -17.28 11.52 -13.98
N HIS A 123 -17.13 10.63 -13.00
CA HIS A 123 -17.38 9.20 -13.17
C HIS A 123 -18.76 8.90 -13.79
N ALA A 124 -19.82 9.60 -13.33
CA ALA A 124 -21.17 9.42 -13.86
C ALA A 124 -21.29 9.84 -15.34
N ALA A 125 -20.62 10.92 -15.74
CA ALA A 125 -20.62 11.40 -17.13
C ALA A 125 -19.87 10.43 -18.05
N TYR A 126 -18.75 9.86 -17.57
CA TYR A 126 -18.01 8.83 -18.31
C TYR A 126 -18.85 7.57 -18.53
N VAL A 127 -19.47 7.04 -17.48
CA VAL A 127 -20.31 5.83 -17.56
C VAL A 127 -21.47 6.03 -18.53
N ALA A 128 -22.16 7.17 -18.46
CA ALA A 128 -23.26 7.48 -19.37
C ALA A 128 -22.83 7.48 -20.85
N GLN A 129 -21.60 7.90 -21.15
CA GLN A 129 -21.07 7.96 -22.51
C GLN A 129 -20.54 6.61 -23.01
N VAL A 130 -19.87 5.83 -22.15
CA VAL A 130 -19.08 4.67 -22.57
C VAL A 130 -19.78 3.34 -22.30
N CYS A 131 -20.47 3.21 -21.17
CA CYS A 131 -21.05 1.96 -20.71
C CYS A 131 -22.35 2.17 -19.91
N PRO A 132 -23.39 2.81 -20.51
CA PRO A 132 -24.65 3.01 -19.81
C PRO A 132 -25.31 1.66 -19.50
N ALA A 133 -25.67 1.44 -18.23
CA ALA A 133 -26.46 0.30 -17.81
C ALA A 133 -27.96 0.64 -17.85
N THR A 134 -28.78 -0.31 -18.29
CA THR A 134 -30.24 -0.20 -18.16
C THR A 134 -30.62 -0.22 -16.68
N PRO A 135 -31.39 0.76 -16.17
CA PRO A 135 -31.86 0.72 -14.79
C PRO A 135 -32.69 -0.55 -14.53
N PRO A 136 -32.59 -1.16 -13.34
CA PRO A 136 -33.51 -2.22 -12.96
C PRO A 136 -34.96 -1.71 -12.98
N THR A 137 -35.88 -2.53 -13.49
CA THR A 137 -37.33 -2.29 -13.53
C THR A 137 -37.96 -2.27 -12.16
#